data_AF-A0A927G6T7-F1
#
_entry.id   AF-A0A927G6T7-F1
#
_cell.length_a   1.000
_cell.length_b   1.000
_cell.length_c   1.000
_cell.angle_alpha   90.00
_cell.angle_beta   90.00
_cell.angle_gamma   90.00
#
_symmetry.space_group_name_H-M   'P 1'
#
loop_
_entity.id
_entity.type
_entity.pdbx_description
1 polymer ?
#
loop_
_entity_poly.entity_id
_entity_poly.type
_entity_poly.pdbx_seq_one_letter_code
_entity_poly.pdbx_strand_id
1 'polypeptide(L)'
;MSATMRRAKSVARAAHATIGQLHEDGHGGVRIDCSCGMVLTNGPDWTVDEHIRLHRAEARYLALSAVAPAGMPRLVPPGPGGRAPLR
;
A
#
# COMPACT_ATOMS: atom_id res chain seq x y z
N MET A 1 -18.17 -4.62 7.91
CA MET A 1 -16.75 -4.41 8.28
C MET A 1 -16.67 -3.90 9.72
N SER A 2 -15.89 -4.55 10.59
CA SER A 2 -15.83 -4.22 12.04
C SER A 2 -15.17 -2.85 12.31
N ALA A 3 -15.31 -2.34 13.54
CA ALA A 3 -14.66 -1.09 13.95
C ALA A 3 -13.12 -1.18 13.81
N THR A 4 -12.53 -2.30 14.23
CA THR A 4 -11.09 -2.59 14.08
C THR A 4 -10.65 -2.54 12.62
N MET A 5 -11.40 -3.18 11.72
CA MET A 5 -11.08 -3.15 10.29
C MET A 5 -11.21 -1.73 9.70
N ARG A 6 -12.24 -0.96 10.09
CA ARG A 6 -12.39 0.44 9.64
C ARG A 6 -11.19 1.29 10.06
N ARG A 7 -10.72 1.13 11.29
CA ARG A 7 -9.51 1.80 11.79
C ARG A 7 -8.26 1.36 11.05
N ALA A 8 -8.06 0.06 10.82
CA ALA A 8 -6.92 -0.44 10.05
C ALA A 8 -6.89 0.15 8.63
N LYS A 9 -8.04 0.21 7.96
CA LYS A 9 -8.15 0.85 6.64
C LYS A 9 -7.82 2.35 6.68
N SER A 10 -8.29 3.09 7.68
CA SER A 10 -8.02 4.53 7.77
C SER A 10 -6.55 4.81 8.06
N VAL A 11 -5.93 4.03 8.96
CA VAL A 11 -4.48 4.11 9.24
C VAL A 11 -3.66 3.81 7.99
N ALA A 12 -3.96 2.72 7.28
CA ALA A 12 -3.24 2.38 6.03
C ALA A 12 -3.36 3.49 4.98
N ARG A 13 -4.54 4.12 4.85
CA ARG A 13 -4.73 5.25 3.93
C ARG A 13 -3.87 6.45 4.33
N ALA A 14 -3.79 6.76 5.62
CA ALA A 14 -3.02 7.90 6.12
C ALA A 14 -1.50 7.66 6.01
N ALA A 15 -1.03 6.44 6.23
CA ALA A 15 0.39 6.09 6.17
C ALA A 15 0.95 5.98 4.73
N HIS A 16 0.08 5.85 3.73
CA HIS A 16 0.44 5.73 2.31
C HIS A 16 -0.13 6.88 1.46
N ALA A 17 -0.05 8.09 1.98
CA ALA A 17 -0.33 9.29 1.21
C ALA A 17 0.82 9.53 0.22
N THR A 18 0.49 9.83 -1.03
CA THR A 18 1.50 10.29 -1.99
C THR A 18 1.67 11.78 -1.75
N ILE A 19 2.90 12.20 -1.52
CA ILE A 19 3.26 13.57 -1.12
C ILE A 19 4.40 14.05 -2.02
N GLY A 20 4.59 15.36 -2.07
CA GLY A 20 5.72 15.96 -2.78
C GLY A 20 5.40 16.36 -4.22
N GLN A 21 6.43 16.37 -5.05
CA GLN A 21 6.36 16.80 -6.46
C GLN A 21 6.53 15.60 -7.38
N LEU A 22 5.88 15.67 -8.54
CA LEU A 22 6.15 14.76 -9.64
C LEU A 22 7.48 15.17 -10.26
N HIS A 23 8.40 14.22 -10.40
CA HIS A 23 9.67 14.44 -11.09
C HIS A 23 9.70 13.62 -12.37
N GLU A 24 9.92 14.29 -13.48
CA GLU A 24 10.09 13.68 -14.80
C GLU A 24 11.56 13.78 -15.20
N ASP A 25 12.12 12.71 -15.77
CA ASP A 25 13.43 12.72 -16.38
C ASP A 25 13.36 12.91 -17.91
N GLY A 26 14.50 13.23 -18.53
CA GLY A 26 14.61 13.46 -19.97
C GLY A 26 14.41 12.21 -20.84
N HIS A 27 14.13 11.06 -20.24
CA HIS A 27 13.91 9.77 -20.90
C HIS A 27 12.48 9.25 -20.68
N GLY A 28 11.58 10.06 -20.11
CA GLY A 28 10.19 9.68 -19.87
C GLY A 28 9.97 8.88 -18.58
N GLY A 29 10.98 8.76 -17.73
CA GLY A 29 10.84 8.25 -16.37
C GLY A 29 10.13 9.28 -15.50
N VAL A 30 9.17 8.82 -14.70
CA VAL A 30 8.37 9.63 -13.80
C VAL A 30 8.47 9.04 -12.41
N ARG A 31 8.70 9.87 -11.39
CA ARG A 31 8.74 9.43 -9.98
C ARG A 31 8.01 10.39 -9.03
N ILE A 32 7.50 9.83 -7.94
CA ILE A 32 6.91 10.56 -6.82
C ILE A 32 7.06 9.76 -5.51
N ASP A 33 7.13 10.46 -4.38
CA ASP A 33 7.33 9.81 -3.08
C ASP A 33 6.01 9.45 -2.40
N CYS A 34 5.99 8.30 -1.74
CA CYS A 34 4.96 7.91 -0.78
C CYS A 34 5.43 8.23 0.63
N SER A 35 4.53 8.65 1.51
CA SER A 35 4.82 8.94 2.92
C SER A 35 5.40 7.75 3.71
N CYS A 36 5.29 6.53 3.18
CA CYS A 36 5.93 5.35 3.74
C CYS A 36 7.43 5.24 3.40
N GLY A 37 7.98 6.19 2.62
CA GLY A 37 9.37 6.21 2.16
C GLY A 37 9.63 5.50 0.83
N MET A 38 8.62 4.90 0.21
CA MET A 38 8.75 4.29 -1.11
C MET A 38 8.73 5.36 -2.21
N VAL A 39 9.68 5.27 -3.14
CA VAL A 39 9.64 6.00 -4.41
C VAL A 39 8.79 5.22 -5.40
N LEU A 40 7.73 5.84 -5.91
CA LEU A 40 6.84 5.28 -6.91
C LEU A 40 7.25 5.80 -8.27
N THR A 41 7.68 4.92 -9.16
CA THR A 41 8.06 5.27 -10.55
C THR A 41 6.97 4.89 -11.54
N ASN A 42 7.13 5.15 -12.84
CA ASN A 42 6.47 4.42 -13.94
C ASN A 42 7.36 3.25 -14.44
N GLY A 43 6.87 2.48 -15.41
CA GLY A 43 7.63 1.48 -16.14
C GLY A 43 7.29 1.45 -17.64
N PRO A 44 7.80 0.46 -18.39
CA PRO A 44 7.66 0.42 -19.85
C PRO A 44 6.21 0.35 -20.33
N ASP A 45 5.36 -0.34 -19.58
CA ASP A 45 3.98 -0.69 -19.92
C ASP A 45 2.97 -0.24 -18.85
N TRP A 46 3.41 0.54 -17.87
CA TRP A 46 2.57 1.02 -16.78
C TRP A 46 2.97 2.41 -16.29
N THR A 47 1.98 3.16 -15.80
CA THR A 47 2.08 4.55 -15.38
C THR A 47 2.38 4.67 -13.89
N VAL A 48 2.98 5.80 -13.47
CA VAL A 48 3.17 6.11 -12.04
C VAL A 48 1.84 6.05 -11.26
N ASP A 49 0.74 6.41 -11.91
CA ASP A 49 -0.60 6.39 -11.35
C ASP A 49 -1.08 4.97 -11.05
N GLU A 50 -0.75 4.00 -11.93
CA GLU A 50 -1.02 2.58 -11.70
C GLU A 50 -0.23 2.03 -10.52
N HIS A 51 1.03 2.44 -10.38
CA HIS A 51 1.85 2.04 -9.24
C HIS A 51 1.38 2.65 -7.93
N ILE A 52 0.95 3.92 -7.93
CA ILE A 52 0.28 4.52 -6.76
C ILE A 52 -0.95 3.70 -6.35
N ARG A 53 -1.81 3.34 -7.31
CA ARG A 53 -3.02 2.56 -7.04
C ARG A 53 -2.68 1.18 -6.48
N LEU A 54 -1.75 0.46 -7.12
CA LEU A 54 -1.34 -0.88 -6.71
C LEU A 54 -0.71 -0.87 -5.32
N HIS A 55 0.26 0.02 -5.09
CA HIS A 55 0.94 0.16 -3.81
C HIS A 55 -0.04 0.41 -2.64
N ARG A 56 -0.99 1.34 -2.83
CA ARG A 56 -2.02 1.63 -1.81
C ARG A 56 -3.01 0.48 -1.62
N ALA A 57 -3.33 -0.25 -2.68
CA ALA A 57 -4.19 -1.43 -2.60
C ALA A 57 -3.51 -2.54 -1.80
N GLU A 58 -2.24 -2.81 -2.06
CA GLU A 58 -1.42 -3.78 -1.33
C GLU A 58 -1.30 -3.39 0.16
N ALA A 59 -0.92 -2.14 0.46
CA ALA A 59 -0.83 -1.66 1.83
C ALA A 59 -2.15 -1.81 2.60
N ARG A 60 -3.28 -1.47 1.96
CA ARG A 60 -4.61 -1.67 2.53
C ARG A 60 -4.93 -3.15 2.73
N TYR A 61 -4.57 -4.01 1.77
CA TYR A 61 -4.79 -5.45 1.85
C TYR A 61 -4.06 -6.06 3.06
N LEU A 62 -2.79 -5.73 3.24
CA LEU A 62 -1.97 -6.20 4.36
C LEU A 62 -2.56 -5.73 5.69
N ALA A 63 -2.89 -4.44 5.83
CA ALA A 63 -3.46 -3.89 7.05
C ALA A 63 -4.82 -4.52 7.42
N LEU A 64 -5.69 -4.76 6.43
CA LEU A 64 -6.96 -5.44 6.66
C LEU A 64 -6.78 -6.92 6.97
N SER A 65 -5.86 -7.60 6.29
CA SER A 65 -5.58 -9.03 6.49
C SER A 65 -5.05 -9.34 7.88
N ALA A 66 -4.27 -8.41 8.47
CA ALA A 66 -3.72 -8.52 9.82
C ALA A 66 -4.79 -8.48 10.92
N VAL A 67 -5.92 -7.81 10.69
CA VAL A 67 -7.02 -7.68 11.68
C VAL A 67 -8.28 -8.43 11.27
N ALA A 68 -8.24 -9.16 10.16
CA ALA A 68 -9.37 -9.92 9.65
C ALA A 68 -9.71 -11.07 10.62
N PRO A 69 -11.01 -11.34 10.89
CA PRO A 69 -11.44 -12.46 11.71
C PRO A 69 -10.91 -13.81 11.19
N ALA A 70 -10.77 -14.78 12.11
CA ALA A 70 -10.49 -16.16 11.73
C ALA A 70 -11.55 -16.68 10.75
N GLY A 71 -11.13 -17.50 9.79
CA GLY A 71 -12.00 -18.04 8.74
C GLY A 71 -12.31 -17.08 7.58
N MET A 72 -11.87 -15.82 7.63
CA MET A 72 -11.99 -14.93 6.46
C MET A 72 -11.01 -15.38 5.36
N PRO A 73 -11.48 -15.68 4.13
CA PRO A 73 -10.61 -16.12 3.05
C PRO A 73 -9.57 -15.06 2.68
N ARG A 74 -8.33 -15.51 2.47
CA ARG A 74 -7.23 -14.68 1.97
C ARG A 74 -6.76 -15.29 0.66
N LEU A 75 -6.85 -14.51 -0.43
CA LEU A 75 -6.35 -14.94 -1.75
C LEU A 75 -4.82 -15.02 -1.78
N VAL A 76 -4.15 -14.20 -0.95
CA VAL A 76 -2.69 -14.16 -0.83
C VAL A 76 -2.32 -14.22 0.66
N PRO A 77 -1.37 -15.07 1.09
CA PRO A 77 -0.88 -15.03 2.46
C PRO A 77 -0.24 -13.66 2.75
N PRO A 78 -0.47 -13.04 3.92
CA PRO A 78 0.38 -11.92 4.33
C PRO A 78 1.80 -12.48 4.49
N GLY A 79 2.74 -12.00 3.67
CA GLY A 79 4.12 -12.52 3.63
C GLY A 79 4.85 -12.39 4.98
N PRO A 80 6.08 -12.94 5.08
CA PRO A 80 6.79 -13.12 6.35
C PRO A 80 7.18 -11.84 7.12
N GLY A 81 6.80 -10.64 6.68
CA GLY A 81 7.02 -9.38 7.38
C GLY A 81 5.91 -8.94 8.36
N GLY A 82 4.78 -9.65 8.38
CA GLY A 82 3.66 -9.35 9.29
C GLY A 82 3.93 -9.89 10.70
N ARG A 83 4.67 -9.14 11.52
CA ARG A 83 4.90 -9.47 12.94
C ARG A 83 3.55 -9.68 13.64
N ALA A 84 3.26 -10.93 14.03
CA ALA A 84 2.10 -11.27 14.84
C ALA A 84 2.14 -10.49 16.16
N PRO A 85 1.00 -10.01 16.70
CA PRO A 85 0.97 -9.41 18.02
C PRO A 85 1.39 -10.45 19.06
N LEU A 86 2.39 -10.10 19.87
CA LEU A 86 2.77 -10.87 21.05
C LEU A 86 1.54 -10.91 21.98
N ARG A 87 1.20 -12.12 22.43
CA ARG A 87 0.20 -12.34 23.49
C ARG A 87 0.78 -11.97 24.84
#